data_AF-A0A9Q0MG34-F1
#
_entry.id   AF-A0A9Q0MG34-F1
#
_cell.length_a   1.000
_cell.length_b   1.000
_cell.length_c   1.000
_cell.angle_alpha   90.00
_cell.angle_beta   90.00
_cell.angle_gamma   90.00
#
_symmetry.space_group_name_H-M   'P 1'
#
loop_
_entity.id
_entity.type
_entity.pdbx_description
1 polymer ?
#
loop_
_entity_poly.entity_id
_entity_poly.type
_entity_poly.pdbx_seq_one_letter_code
_entity_poly.pdbx_strand_id
1 'polypeptide(L)'
;MLPMKIVPTCWKIGLASTFRWSNSQCRHSNAWSVAQKTIDGNLKTINDEGTWKKERIIAGKQGAHIRVQNSDRRVINFCANNYLGLSSHPEVIEAAIEALKTHGAGLSSVRFICGTQDIHKELEEKIAKFHGREDTILYASCFDANAGLFEAMLTPDDAVISDQLNHASIIDGIRLCKAQKFRYSHRDMAQLEDYLKQTQKTARTRLIVTDGVFSMDGNVTPLSTITDLADKYDALVFIDECHATGFFGKTGRGTEEYFNLPTGKIDIINSTLGKALGGAAGGYTTGPKGLIDLLRQKSRPYLFSNSLPPPVVATASKVFDLLARDNSFVEKVADNTKLFRDSMKDAGFNILVSNRHKTAKKIDHFYSGNKSIGRSTSDMSRLCGRCSSCNNYG
;
A
#
# COMPACT_ATOMS: atom_id res chain seq x y z
N MET A 1 -50.19 56.52 10.91
CA MET A 1 -49.71 57.83 10.42
C MET A 1 -48.80 58.39 11.51
N LEU A 2 -47.51 58.66 11.38
CA LEU A 2 -46.59 58.83 10.24
C LEU A 2 -45.32 57.95 10.41
N PRO A 3 -44.55 57.68 9.33
CA PRO A 3 -43.44 56.73 9.32
C PRO A 3 -42.11 57.40 9.67
N MET A 4 -41.25 56.70 10.41
CA MET A 4 -39.87 57.13 10.65
C MET A 4 -38.97 56.59 9.54
N LYS A 5 -38.43 57.50 8.73
CA LYS A 5 -37.49 57.23 7.63
C LYS A 5 -36.18 56.66 8.19
N ILE A 6 -35.84 55.44 7.79
CA ILE A 6 -34.48 54.92 7.91
C ILE A 6 -33.66 55.55 6.77
N VAL A 7 -32.68 56.37 7.13
CA VAL A 7 -31.67 56.90 6.22
C VAL A 7 -30.63 55.80 6.00
N PRO A 8 -30.38 55.31 4.77
CA PRO A 8 -29.29 54.38 4.51
C PRO A 8 -27.98 55.16 4.40
N THR A 9 -27.15 55.12 5.43
CA THR A 9 -25.76 55.57 5.35
C THR A 9 -24.98 54.61 4.47
N CYS A 10 -24.56 55.15 3.33
CA CYS A 10 -23.72 54.54 2.32
C CYS A 10 -22.40 54.06 2.93
N TRP A 11 -22.21 52.75 3.09
CA TRP A 11 -20.90 52.12 3.17
C TRP A 11 -20.69 51.26 1.93
N LYS A 12 -20.38 51.93 0.82
CA LYS A 12 -19.65 51.30 -0.29
C LYS A 12 -18.21 51.07 0.19
N ILE A 13 -17.93 49.95 0.83
CA ILE A 13 -16.57 49.41 0.86
C ILE A 13 -16.42 48.53 -0.37
N GLY A 14 -15.53 48.95 -1.26
CA GLY A 14 -15.22 48.25 -2.51
C GLY A 14 -14.69 46.84 -2.25
N LEU A 15 -15.38 45.86 -2.83
CA LEU A 15 -14.86 44.53 -3.14
C LEU A 15 -13.82 44.67 -4.27
N ALA A 16 -12.56 44.93 -3.92
CA ALA A 16 -11.39 44.70 -4.77
C ALA A 16 -10.07 44.89 -3.99
N SER A 17 -9.84 44.12 -2.93
CA SER A 17 -8.47 43.86 -2.48
C SER A 17 -8.02 42.53 -3.06
N THR A 18 -7.45 42.57 -4.26
CA THR A 18 -6.59 41.50 -4.72
C THR A 18 -5.43 41.37 -3.74
N PHE A 19 -5.47 40.37 -2.87
CA PHE A 19 -4.34 39.99 -2.03
C PHE A 19 -3.23 39.48 -2.96
N ARG A 20 -2.41 40.40 -3.49
CA ARG A 20 -1.16 40.05 -4.16
C ARG A 20 -0.19 39.65 -3.06
N TRP A 21 0.06 38.36 -2.91
CA TRP A 21 1.26 37.88 -2.23
C TRP A 21 2.46 38.46 -2.98
N SER A 22 3.09 39.52 -2.45
CA SER A 22 4.38 39.95 -2.97
C SER A 22 5.41 38.91 -2.53
N ASN A 23 6.11 38.29 -3.49
CA ASN A 23 7.21 37.35 -3.24
C ASN A 23 8.41 37.96 -2.48
N SER A 24 8.28 39.17 -1.95
CA SER A 24 9.35 39.99 -1.36
C SER A 24 9.58 39.76 0.13
N GLN A 25 8.91 38.79 0.77
CA GLN A 25 9.05 38.50 2.21
C GLN A 25 9.69 37.12 2.50
N CYS A 26 10.38 36.51 1.55
CA CYS A 26 11.15 35.30 1.83
C CYS A 26 12.52 35.65 2.43
N ARG A 27 12.96 34.85 3.42
CA ARG A 27 14.31 34.96 4.02
C ARG A 27 15.36 34.60 2.96
N HIS A 28 15.86 35.59 2.23
CA HIS A 28 16.97 35.42 1.29
C HIS A 28 18.30 35.42 2.05
N SER A 29 18.70 34.24 2.55
CA SER A 29 19.99 34.03 3.20
C SER A 29 21.04 33.51 2.20
N ASN A 30 22.33 33.79 2.45
CA ASN A 30 23.42 33.18 1.67
C ASN A 30 23.33 31.64 1.66
N ALA A 31 22.87 31.03 2.76
CA ALA A 31 22.61 29.59 2.82
C ALA A 31 21.53 29.15 1.82
N TRP A 32 20.45 29.93 1.66
CA TRP A 32 19.43 29.66 0.64
C TRP A 32 20.00 29.75 -0.78
N SER A 33 20.84 30.75 -1.06
CA SER A 33 21.48 30.88 -2.37
C SER A 33 22.38 29.69 -2.72
N VAL A 34 23.09 29.12 -1.74
CA VAL A 34 23.90 27.90 -1.92
C VAL A 34 23.01 26.68 -2.12
N ALA A 35 21.96 26.53 -1.31
CA ALA A 35 20.98 25.45 -1.46
C ALA A 35 20.29 25.50 -2.82
N GLN A 36 19.88 26.68 -3.28
CA GLN A 36 19.21 26.89 -4.57
C GLN A 36 20.06 26.38 -5.73
N LYS A 37 21.36 26.68 -5.75
CA LYS A 37 22.28 26.16 -6.80
C LYS A 37 22.30 24.62 -6.83
N THR A 38 22.30 24.00 -5.65
CA THR A 38 22.28 22.53 -5.52
C THR A 38 20.95 21.95 -5.99
N ILE A 39 19.84 22.58 -5.60
CA ILE A 39 18.48 22.20 -6.00
C ILE A 39 18.36 22.30 -7.54
N ASP A 40 18.75 23.42 -8.13
CA ASP A 40 18.65 23.64 -9.58
C ASP A 40 19.50 22.64 -10.36
N GLY A 41 20.71 22.32 -9.87
CA GLY A 41 21.56 21.28 -10.45
C GLY A 41 20.92 19.89 -10.42
N ASN A 42 20.29 19.53 -9.30
CA ASN A 42 19.57 18.26 -9.17
C ASN A 42 18.33 18.22 -10.07
N LEU A 43 17.55 19.30 -10.15
CA LEU A 43 16.37 19.40 -11.02
C LEU A 43 16.76 19.30 -12.50
N LYS A 44 17.87 19.93 -12.90
CA LYS A 44 18.43 19.79 -14.24
C LYS A 44 18.80 18.33 -14.54
N THR A 45 19.46 17.66 -13.60
CA THR A 45 19.81 16.23 -13.75
C THR A 45 18.56 15.36 -13.94
N ILE A 46 17.53 15.54 -13.11
CA ILE A 46 16.24 14.81 -13.24
C ILE A 46 15.59 15.04 -14.61
N ASN A 47 15.67 16.27 -15.12
CA ASN A 47 15.13 16.61 -16.43
C ASN A 47 15.96 16.00 -17.57
N ASP A 48 17.28 16.09 -17.51
CA ASP A 48 18.20 15.58 -18.53
C ASP A 48 18.17 14.04 -18.62
N GLU A 49 17.97 13.36 -17.49
CA GLU A 49 17.79 11.90 -17.42
C GLU A 49 16.37 11.45 -17.84
N GLY A 50 15.44 12.38 -18.06
CA GLY A 50 14.06 12.06 -18.42
C GLY A 50 13.25 11.39 -17.28
N THR A 51 13.72 11.48 -16.04
CA THR A 51 13.05 10.88 -14.86
C THR A 51 12.05 11.82 -14.19
N TRP A 52 11.86 13.02 -14.74
CA TRP A 52 10.88 13.98 -14.27
C TRP A 52 9.46 13.40 -14.27
N LYS A 53 8.83 13.36 -13.11
CA LYS A 53 7.46 12.85 -12.94
C LYS A 53 6.46 13.98 -13.14
N LYS A 54 5.51 13.78 -14.05
CA LYS A 54 4.35 14.67 -14.24
C LYS A 54 3.09 13.99 -13.74
N GLU A 55 2.40 14.62 -12.80
CA GLU A 55 1.15 14.11 -12.26
C GLU A 55 -0.01 14.38 -13.22
N ARG A 56 -0.87 13.38 -13.41
CA ARG A 56 -2.13 13.53 -14.15
C ARG A 56 -3.26 13.68 -13.14
N ILE A 57 -4.06 14.73 -13.28
CA ILE A 57 -5.15 15.00 -12.34
C ILE A 57 -6.36 14.14 -12.73
N ILE A 58 -6.73 13.21 -11.86
CA ILE A 58 -7.95 12.41 -12.00
C ILE A 58 -9.10 13.19 -11.35
N ALA A 59 -10.13 13.49 -12.13
CA ALA A 59 -11.27 14.29 -11.70
C ALA A 59 -12.50 13.39 -11.51
N GLY A 60 -12.71 12.83 -10.31
CA GLY A 60 -13.88 12.01 -9.98
C GLY A 60 -13.53 10.80 -9.12
N LYS A 61 -14.50 9.88 -8.97
CA LYS A 61 -14.31 8.62 -8.25
C LYS A 61 -13.28 7.72 -8.96
N GLN A 62 -12.60 6.88 -8.19
CA GLN A 62 -11.72 5.84 -8.72
C GLN A 62 -12.57 4.69 -9.29
N GLY A 63 -12.15 4.09 -10.40
CA GLY A 63 -12.87 2.99 -11.03
C GLY A 63 -12.23 2.52 -12.33
N ALA A 64 -12.87 1.57 -13.01
CA ALA A 64 -12.40 1.10 -14.32
C ALA A 64 -12.42 2.21 -15.37
N HIS A 65 -13.43 3.09 -15.33
CA HIS A 65 -13.49 4.30 -16.15
C HIS A 65 -13.23 5.52 -15.29
N ILE A 66 -12.26 6.35 -15.68
CA ILE A 66 -11.91 7.58 -15.00
C ILE A 66 -11.94 8.78 -15.95
N ARG A 67 -12.07 9.97 -15.38
CA ARG A 67 -11.91 11.24 -16.09
C ARG A 67 -10.57 11.84 -15.70
N VAL A 68 -9.74 12.17 -16.68
CA VAL A 68 -8.49 12.90 -16.49
C VAL A 68 -8.74 14.36 -16.87
N GLN A 69 -8.27 15.30 -16.06
CA GLN A 69 -8.42 16.73 -16.35
C GLN A 69 -7.78 17.06 -17.70
N ASN A 70 -8.40 17.98 -18.44
CA ASN A 70 -7.99 18.36 -19.79
C ASN A 70 -8.04 17.21 -20.81
N SER A 71 -8.89 16.21 -20.57
CA SER A 71 -9.25 15.18 -21.54
C SER A 71 -10.74 15.22 -21.82
N ASP A 72 -11.11 15.28 -23.11
CA ASP A 72 -12.51 15.30 -23.54
C ASP A 72 -13.18 13.92 -23.49
N ARG A 73 -12.43 12.87 -23.10
CA ARG A 73 -12.89 11.49 -23.08
C ARG A 73 -12.66 10.84 -21.72
N ARG A 74 -13.58 9.94 -21.33
CA ARG A 74 -13.30 8.98 -20.27
C ARG A 74 -12.25 7.98 -20.76
N VAL A 75 -11.34 7.60 -19.87
CA VAL A 75 -10.30 6.61 -20.16
C VAL A 75 -10.47 5.39 -19.27
N ILE A 76 -9.95 4.25 -19.72
CA ILE A 76 -9.92 3.02 -18.92
C ILE A 76 -8.65 3.03 -18.08
N ASN A 77 -8.78 2.78 -16.78
CA ASN A 77 -7.67 2.79 -15.83
C ASN A 77 -7.09 1.38 -15.64
N PHE A 78 -5.89 1.15 -16.18
CA PHE A 78 -5.14 -0.10 -16.03
C PHE A 78 -3.94 0.01 -15.06
N CYS A 79 -3.81 1.13 -14.33
CA CYS A 79 -2.64 1.37 -13.47
C CYS A 79 -2.98 1.74 -12.02
N ALA A 80 -4.23 1.55 -11.58
CA ALA A 80 -4.60 1.69 -10.18
C ALA A 80 -4.33 0.42 -9.38
N ASN A 81 -3.97 0.58 -8.11
CA ASN A 81 -3.90 -0.52 -7.14
C ASN A 81 -5.26 -0.83 -6.49
N ASN A 82 -6.37 -0.40 -7.10
CA ASN A 82 -7.73 -0.73 -6.68
C ASN A 82 -8.13 -2.10 -7.23
N TYR A 83 -7.42 -3.15 -6.81
CA TYR A 83 -7.47 -4.48 -7.42
C TYR A 83 -8.88 -5.09 -7.44
N LEU A 84 -9.64 -4.88 -6.37
CA LEU A 84 -10.99 -5.42 -6.21
C LEU A 84 -12.10 -4.46 -6.66
N GLY A 85 -11.76 -3.23 -7.06
CA GLY A 85 -12.75 -2.20 -7.39
C GLY A 85 -13.47 -1.60 -6.17
N LEU A 86 -13.02 -1.87 -4.94
CA LEU A 86 -13.74 -1.52 -3.72
C LEU A 86 -13.61 -0.06 -3.28
N SER A 87 -12.64 0.70 -3.83
CA SER A 87 -12.43 2.11 -3.44
C SER A 87 -13.59 3.07 -3.71
N SER A 88 -14.58 2.66 -4.50
CA SER A 88 -15.79 3.44 -4.73
C SER A 88 -17.05 2.59 -4.65
N HIS A 89 -16.97 1.45 -3.95
CA HIS A 89 -18.11 0.58 -3.70
C HIS A 89 -19.16 1.30 -2.84
N PRO A 90 -20.47 1.23 -3.17
CA PRO A 90 -21.51 1.95 -2.45
C PRO A 90 -21.54 1.68 -0.94
N GLU A 91 -21.47 0.40 -0.52
CA GLU A 91 -21.45 0.03 0.91
C GLU A 91 -20.23 0.62 1.64
N VAL A 92 -19.07 0.72 0.96
CA VAL A 92 -17.84 1.27 1.54
C VAL A 92 -17.95 2.78 1.72
N ILE A 93 -18.51 3.48 0.73
CA ILE A 93 -18.77 4.93 0.80
C ILE A 93 -19.76 5.23 1.94
N GLU A 94 -20.84 4.46 2.06
CA GLU A 94 -21.85 4.69 3.10
C GLU A 94 -21.26 4.49 4.50
N ALA A 95 -20.45 3.45 4.71
CA ALA A 95 -19.74 3.24 5.97
C ALA A 95 -18.85 4.44 6.35
N ALA A 96 -18.17 5.05 5.37
CA ALA A 96 -17.37 6.24 5.60
C ALA A 96 -18.24 7.47 5.98
N ILE A 97 -19.38 7.65 5.32
CA ILE A 97 -20.34 8.74 5.62
C ILE A 97 -20.93 8.57 7.02
N GLU A 98 -21.29 7.35 7.40
CA GLU A 98 -21.81 7.05 8.73
C GLU A 98 -20.77 7.33 9.82
N ALA A 99 -19.53 6.88 9.62
CA ALA A 99 -18.45 7.16 10.55
C ALA A 99 -18.15 8.65 10.67
N LEU A 100 -18.26 9.41 9.57
CA LEU A 100 -18.11 10.87 9.62
C LEU A 100 -19.17 11.52 10.53
N LYS A 101 -20.41 11.02 10.51
CA LYS A 101 -21.51 11.54 11.34
C LYS A 101 -21.38 11.13 12.81
N THR A 102 -20.96 9.91 13.07
CA THR A 102 -20.97 9.30 14.42
C THR A 102 -19.67 9.51 15.18
N HIS A 103 -18.53 9.50 14.49
CA HIS A 103 -17.18 9.52 15.08
C HIS A 103 -16.38 10.79 14.72
N GLY A 104 -16.89 11.60 13.78
CA GLY A 104 -16.26 12.84 13.33
C GLY A 104 -15.21 12.65 12.24
N ALA A 105 -14.59 13.75 11.83
CA ALA A 105 -13.64 13.78 10.71
C ALA A 105 -12.22 13.32 11.09
N GLY A 106 -11.85 13.39 12.37
CA GLY A 106 -10.51 13.08 12.86
C GLY A 106 -10.39 13.32 14.35
N LEU A 107 -9.31 12.81 14.96
CA LEU A 107 -9.16 12.79 16.43
C LEU A 107 -8.19 13.85 16.96
N SER A 108 -7.43 14.52 16.09
CA SER A 108 -6.39 15.49 16.46
C SER A 108 -5.42 14.98 17.53
N SER A 109 -5.17 13.66 17.56
CA SER A 109 -4.42 13.00 18.62
C SER A 109 -3.84 11.65 18.18
N VAL A 110 -2.75 11.28 18.85
CA VAL A 110 -2.13 9.96 18.80
C VAL A 110 -2.97 8.93 19.56
N ARG A 111 -2.77 7.64 19.27
CA ARG A 111 -3.62 6.56 19.81
C ARG A 111 -3.70 6.55 21.34
N PHE A 112 -2.58 6.72 22.04
CA PHE A 112 -2.51 6.53 23.49
C PHE A 112 -3.04 7.70 24.34
N ILE A 113 -3.14 8.91 23.78
CA ILE A 113 -3.63 10.09 24.53
C ILE A 113 -5.15 10.15 24.47
N CYS A 114 -5.70 10.39 23.28
CA CYS A 114 -7.15 10.44 23.05
C CYS A 114 -7.51 10.16 21.58
N GLY A 115 -6.64 9.45 20.86
CA GLY A 115 -6.85 9.11 19.44
C GLY A 115 -7.43 7.73 19.17
N THR A 116 -7.68 6.91 20.21
CA THR A 116 -8.29 5.58 20.05
C THR A 116 -9.79 5.64 20.24
N GLN A 117 -10.54 5.33 19.18
CA GLN A 117 -11.97 5.01 19.26
C GLN A 117 -12.19 3.49 19.23
N ASP A 118 -13.37 3.05 19.65
CA ASP A 118 -13.88 1.68 19.53
C ASP A 118 -13.64 1.06 18.14
N ILE A 119 -14.03 1.77 17.07
CA ILE A 119 -13.88 1.28 15.68
C ILE A 119 -12.43 0.97 15.28
N HIS A 120 -11.44 1.56 15.95
CA HIS A 120 -10.04 1.21 15.71
C HIS A 120 -9.71 -0.17 16.26
N LYS A 121 -10.18 -0.49 17.46
CA LYS A 121 -9.98 -1.79 18.09
C LYS A 121 -10.77 -2.88 17.35
N GLU A 122 -12.00 -2.57 16.93
CA GLU A 122 -12.79 -3.48 16.10
C GLU A 122 -12.10 -3.80 14.77
N LEU A 123 -11.51 -2.80 14.10
CA LEU A 123 -10.76 -3.04 12.87
C LEU A 123 -9.51 -3.90 13.12
N GLU A 124 -8.76 -3.65 14.20
CA GLU A 124 -7.61 -4.46 14.58
C GLU A 124 -8.01 -5.94 14.81
N GLU A 125 -9.11 -6.18 15.50
CA GLU A 125 -9.65 -7.53 15.75
C GLU A 125 -10.11 -8.20 14.45
N LYS A 126 -10.79 -7.47 13.57
CA LYS A 126 -11.18 -7.99 12.25
C LYS A 126 -9.98 -8.39 11.41
N ILE A 127 -8.93 -7.58 11.39
CA ILE A 127 -7.68 -7.89 10.66
C ILE A 127 -7.00 -9.12 11.26
N ALA A 128 -6.88 -9.18 12.59
CA ALA A 128 -6.27 -10.31 13.29
C ALA A 128 -7.02 -11.62 12.96
N LYS A 129 -8.36 -11.58 13.03
CA LYS A 129 -9.21 -12.71 12.66
C LYS A 129 -9.09 -13.09 11.19
N PHE A 130 -8.99 -12.11 10.28
CA PHE A 130 -8.84 -12.35 8.86
C PHE A 130 -7.55 -13.12 8.55
N HIS A 131 -6.43 -12.74 9.17
CA HIS A 131 -5.13 -13.41 9.02
C HIS A 131 -4.95 -14.63 9.94
N GLY A 132 -5.86 -14.87 10.88
CA GLY A 132 -5.70 -15.92 11.89
C GLY A 132 -4.50 -15.67 12.81
N ARG A 133 -4.32 -14.42 13.27
CA ARG A 133 -3.27 -13.98 14.19
C ARG A 133 -3.86 -13.49 15.50
N GLU A 134 -3.01 -13.30 16.50
CA GLU A 134 -3.45 -12.98 17.86
C GLU A 134 -3.90 -11.52 18.02
N ASP A 135 -3.19 -10.57 17.43
CA ASP A 135 -3.56 -9.14 17.49
C ASP A 135 -3.06 -8.38 16.23
N THR A 136 -3.52 -7.13 16.09
CA THR A 136 -3.12 -6.21 15.03
C THR A 136 -2.93 -4.80 15.57
N ILE A 137 -1.93 -4.09 15.05
CA ILE A 137 -1.73 -2.64 15.28
C ILE A 137 -1.90 -1.85 13.98
N LEU A 138 -2.62 -0.73 14.04
CA LEU A 138 -2.87 0.16 12.90
C LEU A 138 -1.83 1.29 12.79
N TYR A 139 -1.51 1.66 11.56
CA TYR A 139 -0.63 2.76 11.19
C TYR A 139 -1.28 3.65 10.11
N ALA A 140 -0.80 4.89 9.96
CA ALA A 140 -1.26 5.81 8.93
C ALA A 140 -1.02 5.29 7.49
N SER A 141 0.00 4.45 7.31
CA SER A 141 0.30 3.73 6.08
C SER A 141 1.07 2.44 6.37
N CYS A 142 1.15 1.52 5.39
CA CYS A 142 2.07 0.39 5.53
C CYS A 142 3.54 0.82 5.42
N PHE A 143 3.80 2.01 4.88
CA PHE A 143 5.14 2.59 4.94
C PHE A 143 5.56 2.79 6.40
N ASP A 144 4.66 3.37 7.20
CA ASP A 144 4.88 3.60 8.63
C ASP A 144 4.93 2.29 9.43
N ALA A 145 4.10 1.30 9.08
CA ALA A 145 4.12 -0.02 9.68
C ALA A 145 5.49 -0.70 9.47
N ASN A 146 6.03 -0.64 8.25
CA ASN A 146 7.36 -1.16 7.93
C ASN A 146 8.47 -0.37 8.63
N ALA A 147 8.42 0.96 8.60
CA ALA A 147 9.42 1.82 9.24
C ALA A 147 9.45 1.65 10.76
N GLY A 148 8.29 1.42 11.38
CA GLY A 148 8.12 1.33 12.83
C GLY A 148 8.37 -0.05 13.44
N LEU A 149 8.65 -1.08 12.64
CA LEU A 149 8.79 -2.46 13.10
C LEU A 149 10.21 -2.79 13.58
N PHE A 150 11.19 -2.63 12.70
CA PHE A 150 12.51 -3.26 12.88
C PHE A 150 13.29 -2.70 14.07
N GLU A 151 13.35 -1.38 14.24
CA GLU A 151 14.04 -0.75 15.38
C GLU A 151 13.34 -1.06 16.72
N ALA A 152 12.02 -1.22 16.72
CA ALA A 152 11.26 -1.51 17.94
C ALA A 152 11.53 -2.92 18.48
N MET A 153 11.80 -3.87 17.59
CA MET A 153 11.96 -5.29 17.91
C MET A 153 13.42 -5.75 18.00
N LEU A 154 14.31 -5.23 17.16
CA LEU A 154 15.64 -5.81 16.96
C LEU A 154 16.77 -4.90 17.48
N THR A 155 17.80 -5.51 18.05
CA THR A 155 19.00 -4.85 18.62
C THR A 155 20.25 -5.19 17.80
N PRO A 156 21.44 -4.65 18.14
CA PRO A 156 22.71 -5.06 17.52
C PRO A 156 23.02 -6.56 17.64
N ASP A 157 22.38 -7.27 18.57
CA ASP A 157 22.56 -8.70 18.80
C ASP A 157 21.74 -9.57 17.83
N ASP A 158 20.93 -8.96 16.96
CA ASP A 158 20.03 -9.64 16.04
C ASP A 158 20.47 -9.41 14.57
N ALA A 159 19.90 -10.17 13.64
CA ALA A 159 20.17 -10.08 12.21
C ALA A 159 18.88 -10.01 11.37
N VAL A 160 18.90 -9.14 10.36
CA VAL A 160 17.87 -9.02 9.33
C VAL A 160 18.42 -9.49 7.99
N ILE A 161 17.71 -10.40 7.33
CA ILE A 161 18.09 -10.99 6.05
C ILE A 161 17.00 -10.66 5.03
N SER A 162 17.27 -9.69 4.15
CA SER A 162 16.27 -8.98 3.34
C SER A 162 16.48 -9.19 1.84
N ASP A 163 15.39 -9.45 1.10
CA ASP A 163 15.44 -9.56 -0.36
C ASP A 163 15.90 -8.24 -1.01
N GLN A 164 16.68 -8.36 -2.07
CA GLN A 164 17.25 -7.23 -2.80
C GLN A 164 16.22 -6.21 -3.29
N LEU A 165 15.01 -6.67 -3.66
CA LEU A 165 13.96 -5.87 -4.29
C LEU A 165 12.80 -5.55 -3.36
N ASN A 166 12.95 -5.76 -2.05
CA ASN A 166 11.95 -5.37 -1.06
C ASN A 166 11.55 -3.90 -1.20
N HIS A 167 10.30 -3.61 -0.84
CA HIS A 167 9.76 -2.26 -0.94
C HIS A 167 10.59 -1.24 -0.16
N ALA A 168 10.64 0.00 -0.67
CA ALA A 168 11.46 1.08 -0.09
C ALA A 168 11.21 1.30 1.41
N SER A 169 9.96 1.15 1.87
CA SER A 169 9.63 1.29 3.30
C SER A 169 10.28 0.23 4.19
N ILE A 170 10.45 -1.00 3.68
CA ILE A 170 11.16 -2.07 4.39
C ILE A 170 12.64 -1.69 4.48
N ILE A 171 13.23 -1.27 3.35
CA ILE A 171 14.63 -0.83 3.31
C ILE A 171 14.88 0.31 4.30
N ASP A 172 14.00 1.32 4.32
CA ASP A 172 14.12 2.45 5.22
C ASP A 172 13.89 2.07 6.69
N GLY A 173 12.94 1.17 6.98
CA GLY A 173 12.78 0.62 8.33
C GLY A 173 14.01 -0.16 8.81
N ILE A 174 14.60 -1.00 7.96
CA ILE A 174 15.84 -1.72 8.27
C ILE A 174 17.00 -0.75 8.51
N ARG A 175 17.09 0.35 7.75
CA ARG A 175 18.14 1.37 7.94
C ARG A 175 18.08 2.03 9.31
N LEU A 176 16.88 2.20 9.89
CA LEU A 176 16.70 2.74 11.24
C LEU A 176 17.14 1.74 12.34
N CYS A 177 17.08 0.44 12.05
CA CYS A 177 17.45 -0.61 12.99
C CYS A 177 18.97 -0.79 13.10
N LYS A 178 19.44 -1.20 14.29
CA LYS A 178 20.86 -1.47 14.58
C LYS A 178 21.30 -2.91 14.35
N ALA A 179 20.36 -3.81 14.04
CA ALA A 179 20.66 -5.20 13.71
C ALA A 179 21.67 -5.33 12.57
N GLN A 180 22.34 -6.48 12.52
CA GLN A 180 23.19 -6.89 11.41
C GLN A 180 22.32 -7.01 10.15
N LYS A 181 22.81 -6.52 9.01
CA LYS A 181 22.01 -6.39 7.78
C LYS A 181 22.60 -7.23 6.66
N PHE A 182 21.85 -8.21 6.21
CA PHE A 182 22.21 -9.09 5.10
C PHE A 182 21.21 -8.91 3.97
N ARG A 183 21.70 -8.63 2.76
CA ARG A 183 20.85 -8.42 1.58
C ARG A 183 21.15 -9.52 0.57
N TYR A 184 20.22 -10.47 0.42
CA TYR A 184 20.35 -11.53 -0.58
C TYR A 184 19.75 -11.09 -1.91
N SER A 185 20.32 -11.59 -2.99
CA SER A 185 19.90 -11.37 -4.37
C SER A 185 18.47 -11.81 -4.55
N HIS A 186 17.71 -11.12 -5.40
CA HIS A 186 16.27 -11.33 -5.52
C HIS A 186 15.89 -12.81 -5.68
N ARG A 187 15.14 -13.35 -4.70
CA ARG A 187 14.68 -14.75 -4.65
C ARG A 187 15.80 -15.81 -4.68
N ASP A 188 17.04 -15.45 -4.37
CA ASP A 188 18.17 -16.38 -4.27
C ASP A 188 18.14 -17.11 -2.92
N MET A 189 17.54 -18.30 -2.92
CA MET A 189 17.39 -19.10 -1.71
C MET A 189 18.71 -19.72 -1.22
N ALA A 190 19.68 -19.90 -2.12
CA ALA A 190 21.00 -20.39 -1.72
C ALA A 190 21.75 -19.30 -0.95
N GLN A 191 21.72 -18.07 -1.45
CA GLN A 191 22.34 -16.94 -0.75
C GLN A 191 21.62 -16.61 0.56
N LEU A 192 20.27 -16.71 0.60
CA LEU A 192 19.51 -16.62 1.85
C LEU A 192 19.99 -17.66 2.86
N GLU A 193 20.11 -18.92 2.45
CA GLU A 193 20.59 -20.00 3.31
C GLU A 193 22.02 -19.76 3.80
N ASP A 194 22.91 -19.23 2.97
CA ASP A 194 24.28 -18.91 3.36
C ASP A 194 24.34 -17.80 4.42
N TYR A 195 23.48 -16.79 4.35
CA TYR A 195 23.38 -15.78 5.40
C TYR A 195 22.75 -16.32 6.69
N LEU A 196 21.79 -17.24 6.60
CA LEU A 196 21.26 -17.94 7.77
C LEU A 196 22.35 -18.75 8.49
N LYS A 197 23.20 -19.47 7.76
CA LYS A 197 24.37 -20.18 8.33
C LYS A 197 25.36 -19.22 8.99
N GLN A 198 25.68 -18.10 8.34
CA GLN A 198 26.63 -17.11 8.86
C GLN A 198 26.16 -16.49 10.18
N THR A 199 24.86 -16.21 10.29
CA THR A 199 24.27 -15.55 11.46
C THR A 199 23.92 -16.51 12.60
N GLN A 200 23.96 -17.83 12.38
CA GLN A 200 23.53 -18.83 13.35
C GLN A 200 24.28 -18.74 14.70
N LYS A 201 25.57 -18.35 14.66
CA LYS A 201 26.43 -18.25 15.85
C LYS A 201 26.53 -16.83 16.43
N THR A 202 26.13 -15.81 15.67
CA THR A 202 26.39 -14.40 16.00
C THR A 202 25.12 -13.60 16.28
N ALA A 203 23.97 -14.07 15.81
CA ALA A 203 22.70 -13.40 16.00
C ALA A 203 21.80 -14.21 16.93
N ARG A 204 21.30 -13.54 17.98
CA ARG A 204 20.29 -14.07 18.90
C ARG A 204 18.97 -14.34 18.16
N THR A 205 18.51 -13.36 17.40
CA THR A 205 17.31 -13.47 16.56
C THR A 205 17.69 -13.27 15.10
N ARG A 206 17.11 -14.08 14.21
CA ARG A 206 17.23 -13.93 12.76
C ARG A 206 15.85 -13.65 12.20
N LEU A 207 15.71 -12.59 11.41
CA LEU A 207 14.47 -12.22 10.74
C LEU A 207 14.67 -12.24 9.22
N ILE A 208 14.00 -13.16 8.54
CA ILE A 208 13.90 -13.19 7.09
C ILE A 208 12.81 -12.21 6.67
N VAL A 209 13.12 -11.32 5.72
CA VAL A 209 12.25 -10.20 5.32
C VAL A 209 12.05 -10.23 3.81
N THR A 210 10.79 -10.30 3.36
CA THR A 210 10.45 -10.33 1.94
C THR A 210 9.09 -9.68 1.66
N ASP A 211 8.92 -9.02 0.50
CA ASP A 211 7.61 -8.78 -0.08
C ASP A 211 6.98 -10.14 -0.45
N GLY A 212 5.68 -10.33 -0.20
CA GLY A 212 4.97 -11.54 -0.66
C GLY A 212 4.81 -11.57 -2.18
N VAL A 213 4.39 -10.43 -2.74
CA VAL A 213 4.30 -10.20 -4.20
C VAL A 213 5.03 -8.91 -4.54
N PHE A 214 6.04 -9.01 -5.39
CA PHE A 214 6.90 -7.89 -5.76
C PHE A 214 6.20 -6.99 -6.79
N SER A 215 6.04 -5.71 -6.45
CA SER A 215 5.16 -4.76 -7.15
C SER A 215 5.47 -4.49 -8.62
N MET A 216 6.75 -4.54 -9.00
CA MET A 216 7.19 -4.17 -10.35
C MET A 216 7.08 -5.33 -11.34
N ASP A 217 7.41 -6.54 -10.91
CA ASP A 217 7.49 -7.72 -11.77
C ASP A 217 6.34 -8.70 -11.56
N GLY A 218 5.61 -8.60 -10.45
CA GLY A 218 4.57 -9.55 -10.03
C GLY A 218 5.07 -10.93 -9.68
N ASN A 219 6.37 -11.05 -9.41
CA ASN A 219 6.94 -12.26 -8.89
C ASN A 219 6.36 -12.53 -7.49
N VAL A 220 6.02 -13.79 -7.23
CA VAL A 220 5.66 -14.23 -5.88
C VAL A 220 6.92 -14.75 -5.21
N THR A 221 7.12 -14.37 -3.96
CA THR A 221 8.23 -14.88 -3.15
C THR A 221 8.11 -16.41 -2.99
N PRO A 222 9.23 -17.17 -3.01
CA PRO A 222 9.21 -18.62 -2.83
C PRO A 222 8.95 -19.00 -1.36
N LEU A 223 7.78 -18.64 -0.86
CA LEU A 223 7.46 -18.62 0.56
C LEU A 223 7.63 -19.99 1.24
N SER A 224 7.22 -21.09 0.58
CA SER A 224 7.41 -22.45 1.12
C SER A 224 8.89 -22.75 1.42
N THR A 225 9.79 -22.40 0.50
CA THR A 225 11.24 -22.61 0.69
C THR A 225 11.79 -21.68 1.78
N ILE A 226 11.30 -20.44 1.86
CA ILE A 226 11.67 -19.51 2.93
C ILE A 226 11.27 -20.07 4.29
N THR A 227 10.05 -20.60 4.42
CA THR A 227 9.57 -21.16 5.69
C THR A 227 10.29 -22.46 6.07
N ASP A 228 10.67 -23.30 5.09
CA ASP A 228 11.50 -24.49 5.33
C ASP A 228 12.90 -24.10 5.86
N LEU A 229 13.49 -23.04 5.29
CA LEU A 229 14.76 -22.48 5.76
C LEU A 229 14.61 -21.82 7.14
N ALA A 230 13.50 -21.12 7.38
CA ALA A 230 13.21 -20.50 8.67
C ALA A 230 13.17 -21.56 9.78
N ASP A 231 12.48 -22.67 9.57
CA ASP A 231 12.45 -23.81 10.51
C ASP A 231 13.85 -24.41 10.71
N LYS A 232 14.57 -24.67 9.61
CA LYS A 232 15.90 -25.31 9.65
C LYS A 232 16.94 -24.48 10.41
N TYR A 233 16.85 -23.16 10.33
CA TYR A 233 17.82 -22.23 10.91
C TYR A 233 17.29 -21.44 12.11
N ASP A 234 16.11 -21.81 12.61
CA ASP A 234 15.45 -21.18 13.76
C ASP A 234 15.38 -19.65 13.60
N ALA A 235 14.71 -19.23 12.53
CA ALA A 235 14.55 -17.83 12.14
C ALA A 235 13.07 -17.46 12.03
N LEU A 236 12.76 -16.19 12.31
CA LEU A 236 11.44 -15.62 12.11
C LEU A 236 11.24 -15.21 10.65
N VAL A 237 9.99 -15.17 10.21
CA VAL A 237 9.58 -14.73 8.88
C VAL A 237 8.68 -13.50 8.99
N PHE A 238 9.13 -12.42 8.37
CA PHE A 238 8.34 -11.24 8.08
C PHE A 238 7.96 -11.21 6.61
N ILE A 239 6.70 -10.88 6.34
CA ILE A 239 6.20 -10.67 4.98
C ILE A 239 5.45 -9.34 4.83
N ASP A 240 5.70 -8.64 3.72
CA ASP A 240 4.86 -7.53 3.26
C ASP A 240 3.85 -8.02 2.22
N GLU A 241 2.59 -8.05 2.61
CA GLU A 241 1.45 -8.55 1.83
C GLU A 241 0.67 -7.43 1.14
N CYS A 242 1.23 -6.22 1.02
CA CYS A 242 0.52 -5.09 0.41
C CYS A 242 -0.01 -5.39 -1.00
N HIS A 243 0.65 -6.26 -1.75
CA HIS A 243 0.29 -6.65 -3.12
C HIS A 243 -0.36 -8.04 -3.21
N ALA A 244 -0.91 -8.55 -2.11
CA ALA A 244 -1.57 -9.85 -2.08
C ALA A 244 -2.80 -9.91 -1.15
N THR A 245 -2.78 -9.21 0.00
CA THR A 245 -3.95 -9.20 0.88
C THR A 245 -5.20 -8.70 0.14
N GLY A 246 -6.30 -9.44 0.32
CA GLY A 246 -7.62 -9.19 -0.25
C GLY A 246 -7.92 -10.03 -1.50
N PHE A 247 -6.91 -10.52 -2.23
CA PHE A 247 -7.14 -11.18 -3.53
C PHE A 247 -6.19 -12.33 -3.86
N PHE A 248 -5.22 -12.64 -2.99
CA PHE A 248 -4.31 -13.78 -3.16
C PHE A 248 -4.69 -14.92 -2.21
N GLY A 249 -4.60 -16.16 -2.68
CA GLY A 249 -5.13 -17.32 -1.96
C GLY A 249 -6.62 -17.53 -2.20
N LYS A 250 -7.17 -18.61 -1.64
CA LYS A 250 -8.56 -19.02 -1.86
C LYS A 250 -9.58 -17.99 -1.35
N THR A 251 -9.26 -17.30 -0.26
CA THR A 251 -10.13 -16.33 0.42
C THR A 251 -9.53 -14.93 0.47
N GLY A 252 -8.43 -14.71 -0.26
CA GLY A 252 -7.74 -13.43 -0.30
C GLY A 252 -6.82 -13.18 0.89
N ARG A 253 -6.49 -14.18 1.71
CA ARG A 253 -5.67 -13.98 2.92
C ARG A 253 -4.22 -13.62 2.65
N GLY A 254 -3.74 -13.83 1.43
CA GLY A 254 -2.38 -13.48 1.03
C GLY A 254 -1.58 -14.70 0.59
N THR A 255 -0.26 -14.55 0.57
CA THR A 255 0.62 -15.59 0.03
C THR A 255 0.72 -16.84 0.92
N GLU A 256 0.53 -16.72 2.24
CA GLU A 256 0.45 -17.88 3.16
C GLU A 256 -0.61 -18.89 2.69
N GLU A 257 -1.83 -18.40 2.43
CA GLU A 257 -2.95 -19.22 1.95
C GLU A 257 -2.73 -19.71 0.52
N TYR A 258 -2.15 -18.88 -0.35
CA TYR A 258 -1.84 -19.26 -1.73
C TYR A 258 -0.92 -20.48 -1.81
N PHE A 259 0.09 -20.56 -0.94
CA PHE A 259 1.00 -21.71 -0.86
C PHE A 259 0.44 -22.87 -0.03
N ASN A 260 -0.78 -22.77 0.48
CA ASN A 260 -1.39 -23.75 1.40
C ASN A 260 -0.52 -24.04 2.63
N LEU A 261 0.18 -23.01 3.12
CA LEU A 261 0.95 -23.13 4.35
C LEU A 261 -0.02 -23.13 5.55
N PRO A 262 0.31 -23.84 6.64
CA PRO A 262 -0.47 -23.75 7.86
C PRO A 262 -0.58 -22.30 8.34
N THR A 263 -1.76 -21.89 8.82
CA THR A 263 -1.95 -20.57 9.41
C THR A 263 -0.99 -20.40 10.60
N GLY A 264 -0.28 -19.27 10.61
CA GLY A 264 0.72 -18.98 11.64
C GLY A 264 2.14 -19.39 11.26
N LYS A 265 2.35 -19.91 10.04
CA LYS A 265 3.71 -20.24 9.55
C LYS A 265 4.55 -18.99 9.30
N ILE A 266 3.90 -17.85 9.03
CA ILE A 266 4.55 -16.55 8.95
C ILE A 266 4.34 -15.79 10.27
N ASP A 267 5.42 -15.35 10.92
CA ASP A 267 5.34 -14.70 12.22
C ASP A 267 4.73 -13.30 12.14
N ILE A 268 5.15 -12.50 11.14
CA ILE A 268 4.79 -11.08 11.06
C ILE A 268 4.28 -10.77 9.66
N ILE A 269 3.05 -10.24 9.59
CA ILE A 269 2.46 -9.78 8.35
C ILE A 269 2.25 -8.27 8.44
N ASN A 270 2.85 -7.55 7.51
CA ASN A 270 2.49 -6.16 7.23
C ASN A 270 1.65 -6.10 5.95
N SER A 271 0.68 -5.20 5.92
CA SER A 271 -0.08 -4.91 4.69
C SER A 271 -0.75 -3.54 4.74
N THR A 272 -1.41 -3.18 3.64
CA THR A 272 -2.00 -1.86 3.44
C THR A 272 -3.51 -1.90 3.26
N LEU A 273 -4.15 -0.87 3.80
CA LEU A 273 -5.56 -0.53 3.56
C LEU A 273 -5.74 0.35 2.30
N GLY A 274 -4.64 0.82 1.72
CA GLY A 274 -4.58 1.74 0.57
C GLY A 274 -4.57 1.08 -0.82
N LYS A 275 -4.85 -0.23 -0.91
CA LYS A 275 -4.90 -0.98 -2.19
C LYS A 275 -6.20 -1.77 -2.35
N ALA A 276 -6.14 -3.11 -2.29
CA ALA A 276 -7.32 -3.98 -2.41
C ALA A 276 -8.34 -3.74 -1.29
N LEU A 277 -7.87 -3.39 -0.09
CA LEU A 277 -8.67 -3.25 1.13
C LEU A 277 -9.36 -1.88 1.27
N GLY A 278 -9.85 -1.32 0.17
CA GLY A 278 -10.63 -0.07 0.14
C GLY A 278 -9.91 1.13 -0.45
N GLY A 279 -8.58 1.15 -0.46
CA GLY A 279 -7.83 2.17 -1.21
C GLY A 279 -7.83 3.58 -0.60
N ALA A 280 -8.35 3.75 0.63
CA ALA A 280 -8.39 5.05 1.29
C ALA A 280 -7.00 5.46 1.82
N ALA A 281 -6.60 4.92 2.98
CA ALA A 281 -5.28 5.08 3.58
C ALA A 281 -5.12 4.05 4.70
N GLY A 282 -3.91 3.91 5.24
CA GLY A 282 -3.64 3.01 6.36
C GLY A 282 -2.77 1.81 6.02
N GLY A 283 -2.16 1.26 7.06
CA GLY A 283 -1.50 -0.03 7.06
C GLY A 283 -1.54 -0.64 8.44
N TYR A 284 -1.05 -1.85 8.54
CA TYR A 284 -1.07 -2.57 9.81
C TYR A 284 0.07 -3.58 9.90
N THR A 285 0.36 -3.98 11.14
CA THR A 285 1.16 -5.15 11.47
C THR A 285 0.27 -6.12 12.24
N THR A 286 0.23 -7.38 11.85
CA THR A 286 -0.49 -8.45 12.56
C THR A 286 0.44 -9.64 12.82
N GLY A 287 0.27 -10.29 13.96
CA GLY A 287 1.19 -11.33 14.45
C GLY A 287 0.92 -11.71 15.91
N PRO A 288 1.92 -12.27 16.62
CA PRO A 288 1.81 -12.61 18.03
C PRO A 288 1.52 -11.39 18.91
N LYS A 289 0.66 -11.56 19.91
CA LYS A 289 0.22 -10.50 20.81
C LYS A 289 1.38 -9.79 21.48
N GLY A 290 2.40 -10.53 21.93
CA GLY A 290 3.59 -9.96 22.56
C GLY A 290 4.36 -8.99 21.65
N LEU A 291 4.42 -9.28 20.34
CA LEU A 291 5.00 -8.35 19.36
C LEU A 291 4.13 -7.10 19.21
N ILE A 292 2.81 -7.29 19.05
CA ILE A 292 1.89 -6.17 18.86
C ILE A 292 1.88 -5.25 20.08
N ASP A 293 1.90 -5.80 21.29
CA ASP A 293 2.01 -5.05 22.54
C ASP A 293 3.34 -4.27 22.60
N LEU A 294 4.47 -4.89 22.22
CA LEU A 294 5.76 -4.20 22.13
C LEU A 294 5.71 -3.02 21.14
N LEU A 295 5.12 -3.22 19.96
CA LEU A 295 4.99 -2.17 18.95
C LEU A 295 4.14 -1.00 19.44
N ARG A 296 3.04 -1.26 20.18
CA ARG A 296 2.24 -0.19 20.79
C ARG A 296 3.03 0.65 21.79
N GLN A 297 4.07 0.09 22.42
CA GLN A 297 4.90 0.77 23.42
C GLN A 297 6.17 1.41 22.85
N LYS A 298 6.66 0.96 21.68
CA LYS A 298 7.95 1.41 21.14
C LYS A 298 7.93 1.91 19.69
N SER A 299 6.94 1.54 18.90
CA SER A 299 6.91 1.89 17.49
C SER A 299 6.70 3.39 17.31
N ARG A 300 7.75 4.10 16.89
CA ARG A 300 7.77 5.56 16.81
C ARG A 300 6.66 6.12 15.90
N PRO A 301 6.39 5.57 14.70
CA PRO A 301 5.29 6.07 13.86
C PRO A 301 3.91 5.89 14.50
N TYR A 302 3.72 4.91 15.39
CA TYR A 302 2.47 4.73 16.14
C TYR A 302 2.33 5.73 17.30
N LEU A 303 3.43 5.99 18.01
CA LEU A 303 3.43 6.84 19.20
C LEU A 303 3.38 8.34 18.88
N PHE A 304 3.94 8.76 17.74
CA PHE A 304 4.17 10.17 17.40
C PHE A 304 3.46 10.61 16.12
N SER A 305 2.49 9.84 15.64
CA SER A 305 1.64 10.22 14.50
C SER A 305 0.17 10.15 14.86
N ASN A 306 -0.64 11.02 14.25
CA ASN A 306 -2.07 11.04 14.48
C ASN A 306 -2.71 9.71 14.06
N SER A 307 -3.76 9.34 14.79
CA SER A 307 -4.54 8.13 14.52
C SER A 307 -5.26 8.23 13.17
N LEU A 308 -5.61 7.07 12.58
CA LEU A 308 -6.35 7.02 11.33
C LEU A 308 -7.69 7.76 11.46
N PRO A 309 -8.11 8.55 10.46
CA PRO A 309 -9.41 9.20 10.50
C PRO A 309 -10.55 8.18 10.56
N PRO A 310 -11.64 8.42 11.33
CA PRO A 310 -12.74 7.48 11.47
C PRO A 310 -13.36 7.00 10.13
N PRO A 311 -13.54 7.85 9.10
CA PRO A 311 -14.03 7.40 7.80
C PRO A 311 -13.11 6.40 7.09
N VAL A 312 -11.79 6.49 7.32
CA VAL A 312 -10.79 5.55 6.77
C VAL A 312 -10.88 4.20 7.47
N VAL A 313 -11.03 4.21 8.79
CA VAL A 313 -11.21 2.99 9.60
C VAL A 313 -12.49 2.25 9.19
N ALA A 314 -13.60 2.97 9.04
CA ALA A 314 -14.88 2.39 8.63
C ALA A 314 -14.86 1.84 7.19
N THR A 315 -14.19 2.54 6.27
CA THR A 315 -13.96 2.05 4.89
C THR A 315 -13.27 0.69 4.90
N ALA A 316 -12.13 0.58 5.59
CA ALA A 316 -11.39 -0.67 5.69
C ALA A 316 -12.21 -1.77 6.37
N SER A 317 -12.88 -1.45 7.47
CA SER A 317 -13.75 -2.36 8.21
C SER A 317 -14.85 -2.96 7.33
N LYS A 318 -15.49 -2.12 6.50
CA LYS A 318 -16.52 -2.57 5.56
C LYS A 318 -15.97 -3.48 4.47
N VAL A 319 -14.74 -3.23 4.01
CA VAL A 319 -14.10 -4.12 3.01
C VAL A 319 -13.84 -5.51 3.59
N PHE A 320 -13.39 -5.62 4.84
CA PHE A 320 -13.27 -6.92 5.49
C PHE A 320 -14.63 -7.63 5.64
N ASP A 321 -15.71 -6.90 5.93
CA ASP A 321 -17.06 -7.49 5.96
C ASP A 321 -17.47 -8.04 4.59
N LEU A 322 -17.17 -7.32 3.51
CA LEU A 322 -17.47 -7.74 2.14
C LEU A 322 -16.68 -8.98 1.73
N LEU A 323 -15.37 -9.00 2.02
CA LEU A 323 -14.52 -10.16 1.74
C LEU A 323 -14.93 -11.40 2.53
N ALA A 324 -15.41 -11.24 3.77
CA ALA A 324 -15.92 -12.36 4.56
C ALA A 324 -17.24 -12.92 4.03
N ARG A 325 -18.05 -12.09 3.34
CA ARG A 325 -19.35 -12.46 2.78
C ARG A 325 -19.28 -13.03 1.37
N ASP A 326 -18.36 -12.53 0.54
CA ASP A 326 -18.35 -12.78 -0.90
C ASP A 326 -16.92 -12.98 -1.44
N ASN A 327 -16.63 -14.20 -1.88
CA ASN A 327 -15.34 -14.54 -2.49
C ASN A 327 -15.29 -14.26 -4.00
N SER A 328 -16.39 -13.85 -4.63
CA SER A 328 -16.45 -13.60 -6.08
C SER A 328 -15.49 -12.50 -6.53
N PHE A 329 -15.10 -11.57 -5.65
CA PHE A 329 -14.08 -10.56 -5.91
C PHE A 329 -12.72 -11.19 -6.28
N VAL A 330 -12.32 -12.25 -5.57
CA VAL A 330 -11.05 -12.96 -5.77
C VAL A 330 -11.07 -13.70 -7.11
N GLU A 331 -12.16 -14.44 -7.38
CA GLU A 331 -12.36 -15.19 -8.62
C GLU A 331 -12.35 -14.26 -9.84
N LYS A 332 -13.09 -13.15 -9.76
CA LYS A 332 -13.17 -12.16 -10.84
C LYS A 332 -11.80 -11.56 -11.19
N VAL A 333 -10.95 -11.27 -10.20
CA VAL A 333 -9.60 -10.76 -10.46
C VAL A 333 -8.73 -11.83 -11.13
N ALA A 334 -8.82 -13.08 -10.68
CA ALA A 334 -8.09 -14.18 -11.30
C ALA A 334 -8.52 -14.40 -12.76
N ASP A 335 -9.82 -14.42 -13.03
CA ASP A 335 -10.39 -14.61 -14.37
C ASP A 335 -10.02 -13.46 -15.31
N ASN A 336 -10.15 -12.21 -14.85
CA ASN A 336 -9.77 -11.03 -15.64
C ASN A 336 -8.27 -11.03 -15.94
N THR A 337 -7.44 -11.43 -14.97
CA THR A 337 -5.98 -11.51 -15.16
C THR A 337 -5.63 -12.56 -16.20
N LYS A 338 -6.25 -13.74 -16.13
CA LYS A 338 -6.06 -14.82 -17.11
C LYS A 338 -6.47 -14.36 -18.51
N LEU A 339 -7.69 -13.81 -18.65
CA LEU A 339 -8.21 -13.30 -19.91
C LEU A 339 -7.29 -12.25 -20.54
N PHE A 340 -6.84 -11.27 -19.75
CA PHE A 340 -5.97 -10.21 -20.24
C PHE A 340 -4.62 -10.77 -20.70
N ARG A 341 -4.01 -11.65 -19.91
CA ARG A 341 -2.71 -12.25 -20.25
C ARG A 341 -2.78 -13.12 -21.50
N ASP A 342 -3.80 -13.95 -21.63
CA ASP A 342 -3.99 -14.79 -22.82
C ASP A 342 -4.21 -13.90 -24.06
N SER A 343 -5.07 -12.89 -23.95
CA SER A 343 -5.33 -11.95 -25.05
C SER A 343 -4.08 -11.15 -25.46
N MET A 344 -3.25 -10.75 -24.50
CA MET A 344 -2.01 -10.03 -24.78
C MET A 344 -0.95 -10.94 -25.42
N LYS A 345 -0.86 -12.21 -25.00
CA LYS A 345 0.00 -13.22 -25.66
C LYS A 345 -0.46 -13.48 -27.10
N ASP A 346 -1.76 -13.64 -27.31
CA ASP A 346 -2.36 -13.84 -28.63
C ASP A 346 -2.12 -12.64 -29.56
N ALA A 347 -2.08 -11.43 -29.00
CA ALA A 347 -1.72 -10.20 -29.71
C ALA A 347 -0.21 -10.03 -29.95
N GLY A 348 0.63 -10.99 -29.52
CA GLY A 348 2.08 -10.99 -29.74
C GLY A 348 2.89 -10.18 -28.73
N PHE A 349 2.31 -9.76 -27.60
CA PHE A 349 3.06 -9.10 -26.54
C PHE A 349 3.87 -10.10 -25.72
N ASN A 350 5.11 -9.74 -25.42
CA ASN A 350 5.91 -10.47 -24.46
C ASN A 350 5.49 -10.09 -23.04
N ILE A 351 4.87 -11.02 -22.33
CA ILE A 351 4.48 -10.83 -20.93
C ILE A 351 5.51 -11.50 -20.05
N LEU A 352 6.03 -10.76 -19.07
CA LEU A 352 6.90 -11.34 -18.05
C LEU A 352 6.17 -12.52 -17.38
N VAL A 353 6.85 -13.66 -17.39
CA VAL A 353 6.40 -14.86 -16.70
C VAL A 353 7.03 -14.79 -15.31
N SER A 354 6.22 -14.87 -14.25
CA SER A 354 6.78 -15.01 -12.91
C SER A 354 7.59 -16.31 -12.89
N ASN A 355 8.90 -16.22 -12.62
CA ASN A 355 9.76 -17.39 -12.73
C ASN A 355 9.30 -18.50 -11.76
N ARG A 356 9.17 -19.71 -12.32
CA ARG A 356 8.52 -20.91 -11.81
C ARG A 356 9.20 -21.49 -10.56
N HIS A 357 8.45 -21.76 -9.49
CA HIS A 357 8.81 -22.84 -8.55
C HIS A 357 8.10 -24.13 -8.97
N LYS A 358 8.82 -25.26 -9.01
CA LYS A 358 8.35 -26.55 -9.56
C LYS A 358 7.14 -27.16 -8.83
N THR A 359 6.70 -26.58 -7.71
CA THR A 359 5.67 -27.14 -6.81
C THR A 359 4.36 -26.35 -6.75
N ALA A 360 4.27 -25.16 -7.34
CA ALA A 360 3.04 -24.36 -7.32
C ALA A 360 2.22 -24.57 -8.62
N LYS A 361 0.90 -24.82 -8.47
CA LYS A 361 -0.05 -24.85 -9.60
C LYS A 361 0.07 -23.55 -10.42
N LYS A 362 -0.08 -23.67 -11.75
CA LYS A 362 -0.04 -22.55 -12.72
C LYS A 362 -1.02 -21.45 -12.30
N ILE A 363 -0.54 -20.31 -11.82
CA ILE A 363 -1.35 -19.10 -11.68
C ILE A 363 -0.54 -17.92 -12.25
N ASP A 364 -1.18 -17.22 -13.16
CA ASP A 364 -0.64 -16.15 -14.00
C ASP A 364 -1.04 -14.80 -13.35
N HIS A 365 -0.10 -13.97 -12.89
CA HIS A 365 -0.38 -12.75 -12.12
C HIS A 365 -0.35 -11.45 -12.95
N PHE A 366 -1.01 -10.40 -12.44
CA PHE A 366 -1.41 -9.18 -13.17
C PHE A 366 -0.29 -8.15 -13.44
N TYR A 367 0.97 -8.38 -13.04
CA TYR A 367 2.00 -7.35 -13.23
C TYR A 367 2.71 -7.50 -14.57
N SER A 368 2.39 -6.63 -15.53
CA SER A 368 3.30 -6.34 -16.63
C SER A 368 4.22 -5.21 -16.20
N GLY A 369 5.46 -5.54 -15.84
CA GLY A 369 6.51 -4.56 -15.59
C GLY A 369 6.66 -3.60 -16.77
N ASN A 370 7.01 -2.35 -16.46
CA ASN A 370 7.02 -1.21 -17.38
C ASN A 370 8.21 -1.23 -18.37
N LYS A 371 8.47 -2.37 -19.02
CA LYS A 371 9.44 -2.47 -20.12
C LYS A 371 8.67 -2.63 -21.43
N SER A 372 8.47 -1.49 -22.09
CA SER A 372 8.17 -1.35 -23.51
C SER A 372 6.96 -2.13 -24.04
N ILE A 373 5.75 -1.60 -23.83
CA ILE A 373 4.63 -1.81 -24.78
C ILE A 373 4.94 -0.93 -26.00
N GLY A 374 5.86 -1.38 -26.84
CA GLY A 374 6.22 -0.73 -28.09
C GLY A 374 5.32 -1.23 -29.22
N ARG A 375 4.11 -0.67 -29.37
CA ARG A 375 3.35 -0.52 -30.64
C ARG A 375 1.97 0.11 -30.42
N SER A 376 1.39 0.58 -31.52
CA SER A 376 0.36 1.63 -31.63
C SER A 376 -0.92 1.42 -30.79
N THR A 377 -1.48 2.54 -30.32
CA THR A 377 -2.75 2.67 -29.55
C THR A 377 -3.99 2.10 -30.25
N SER A 378 -3.90 1.74 -31.53
CA SER A 378 -4.98 1.12 -32.31
C SER A 378 -5.35 -0.29 -31.86
N ASP A 379 -4.42 -1.04 -31.26
CA ASP A 379 -4.63 -2.46 -30.98
C ASP A 379 -5.32 -2.69 -29.61
N MET A 380 -5.15 -1.76 -28.66
CA MET A 380 -5.83 -1.79 -27.36
C MET A 380 -7.35 -1.56 -27.46
N SER A 381 -7.82 -0.77 -28.44
CA SER A 381 -9.25 -0.46 -28.59
C SER A 381 -10.06 -1.65 -29.10
N ARG A 382 -9.45 -2.53 -29.92
CA ARG A 382 -10.06 -3.77 -30.40
C ARG A 382 -10.26 -4.81 -29.29
N LEU A 383 -9.40 -4.80 -28.27
CA LEU A 383 -9.49 -5.71 -27.11
C LEU A 383 -10.61 -5.31 -26.14
N CYS A 384 -10.86 -4.01 -25.96
CA CYS A 384 -11.95 -3.52 -25.10
C CYS A 384 -13.35 -3.82 -25.66
N GLY A 385 -13.52 -3.88 -26.98
CA GLY A 385 -14.81 -4.12 -27.62
C GLY A 385 -15.38 -5.54 -27.47
N ARG A 386 -14.59 -6.52 -27.00
CA ARG A 386 -15.02 -7.91 -26.80
C ARG A 386 -15.32 -8.28 -25.34
N CYS A 387 -15.14 -7.35 -24.41
CA CYS A 387 -15.42 -7.58 -23.00
C CYS A 387 -16.89 -7.19 -22.70
N SER A 388 -17.78 -8.18 -22.65
CA SER A 388 -19.21 -8.02 -22.32
C SER A 388 -19.45 -7.47 -20.90
N SER A 389 -18.43 -7.38 -20.05
CA SER A 389 -18.49 -6.77 -18.71
C SER A 389 -18.31 -5.24 -18.71
N CYS A 390 -17.94 -4.61 -19.82
CA CYS A 390 -17.83 -3.14 -19.91
C CYS A 390 -19.18 -2.42 -20.01
N ASN A 391 -20.28 -3.13 -20.27
CA ASN A 391 -21.61 -2.52 -20.48
C ASN A 391 -22.54 -2.55 -19.25
N ASN A 392 -22.16 -3.18 -18.13
CA ASN A 392 -23.09 -3.45 -17.02
C ASN A 392 -22.79 -2.73 -15.70
N TYR A 393 -22.27 -1.50 -15.77
CA TYR A 393 -22.30 -0.58 -14.62
C TYR A 393 -22.61 0.84 -15.11
N GLY A 394 -23.91 1.10 -15.27
CA GLY A 394 -24.51 2.43 -15.32
C GLY A 394 -24.92 2.91 -13.94
#